data_AF-A0A2W0H491-F1
#
_entry.id   AF-A0A2W0H491-F1
#
_cell.length_a   1.000
_cell.length_b   1.000
_cell.length_c   1.000
_cell.angle_alpha   90.00
_cell.angle_beta   90.00
_cell.angle_gamma   90.00
#
_symmetry.space_group_name_H-M   'P 1'
#
loop_
_entity.id
_entity.type
_entity.pdbx_description
1 polymer ?
#
loop_
_entity_poly.entity_id
_entity_poly.type
_entity_poly.pdbx_seq_one_letter_code
_entity_poly.pdbx_strand_id
1 'polypeptide(L)'
;MKNKRRKGESVTVHNNKVPWHIWLVGLLFLFIYGYGIYDYFMMLGLNSAYYNSNNFGEAVYEYFADYPIVPLVFWTINVFSGLIASILLLFRTRWAMWAALISAISMLCLQVLTFSFINRWNVLGPWISLFDITLLLMTFSLFYYCRRLLKRGVLQ
;
A
#
# COMPACT_ATOMS: atom_id res chain seq x y z
N MET A 1 28.30 -62.83 6.13
CA MET A 1 27.30 -62.09 6.94
C MET A 1 27.87 -60.74 7.33
N LYS A 2 27.14 -59.64 7.05
CA LYS A 2 27.05 -58.32 7.72
C LYS A 2 28.38 -57.57 8.05
N ASN A 3 28.57 -56.27 7.86
CA ASN A 3 27.60 -55.19 7.86
C ASN A 3 28.21 -53.92 7.24
N LYS A 4 27.51 -53.34 6.26
CA LYS A 4 27.84 -52.10 5.55
C LYS A 4 27.47 -50.93 6.47
N ARG A 5 28.46 -50.24 7.05
CA ARG A 5 28.22 -49.00 7.81
C ARG A 5 27.78 -47.91 6.83
N ARG A 6 26.47 -47.63 6.78
CA ARG A 6 25.90 -46.48 6.08
C ARG A 6 26.42 -45.21 6.76
N LYS A 7 27.22 -44.42 6.03
CA LYS A 7 27.53 -43.03 6.39
C LYS A 7 26.20 -42.30 6.54
N GLY A 8 26.00 -41.66 7.69
CA GLY A 8 24.84 -40.81 7.95
C GLY A 8 24.81 -39.69 6.93
N GLU A 9 23.79 -39.70 6.08
CA GLU A 9 23.36 -38.53 5.34
C GLU A 9 22.95 -37.49 6.38
N SER A 10 23.71 -36.41 6.48
CA SER A 10 23.28 -35.21 7.18
C SER A 10 22.07 -34.67 6.44
N VAL A 11 20.87 -34.99 6.92
CA VAL A 11 19.63 -34.37 6.45
C VAL A 11 19.74 -32.89 6.77
N THR A 12 20.14 -32.09 5.77
CA THR A 12 20.06 -30.63 5.86
C THR A 12 18.58 -30.28 5.88
N VAL A 13 18.03 -30.11 7.09
CA VAL A 13 16.70 -29.55 7.27
C VAL A 13 16.76 -28.13 6.74
N HIS A 14 16.41 -27.93 5.47
CA HIS A 14 16.14 -26.60 4.95
C HIS A 14 14.96 -26.07 5.74
N ASN A 15 15.28 -25.27 6.76
CA ASN A 15 14.31 -24.61 7.60
C ASN A 15 13.55 -23.67 6.66
N ASN A 16 12.41 -24.14 6.16
CA ASN A 16 11.56 -23.45 5.20
C ASN A 16 10.77 -22.35 5.92
N LYS A 17 11.49 -21.54 6.71
CA LYS A 17 10.94 -20.48 7.53
C LYS A 17 10.40 -19.43 6.59
N VAL A 18 9.14 -19.07 6.81
CA VAL A 18 8.54 -17.90 6.19
C VAL A 18 9.47 -16.72 6.45
N PRO A 19 9.94 -16.02 5.42
CA PRO A 19 10.92 -14.97 5.64
C PRO A 19 10.24 -13.84 6.40
N TRP A 20 10.78 -13.54 7.59
CA TRP A 20 10.19 -12.67 8.61
C TRP A 20 9.77 -11.29 8.08
N HIS A 21 10.49 -10.79 7.07
CA HIS A 21 10.21 -9.51 6.43
C HIS A 21 8.81 -9.42 5.79
N ILE A 22 8.16 -10.56 5.45
CA ILE A 22 6.81 -10.55 4.86
C ILE A 22 5.81 -10.05 5.90
N TRP A 23 5.97 -10.50 7.14
CA TRP A 23 5.13 -10.09 8.24
C TRP A 23 5.31 -8.61 8.55
N LEU A 24 6.56 -8.15 8.64
CA LEU A 24 6.84 -6.74 8.89
C LEU A 24 6.27 -5.85 7.78
N VAL A 25 6.55 -6.16 6.52
CA VAL A 25 6.08 -5.35 5.38
C VAL A 25 4.55 -5.43 5.25
N GLY A 26 3.98 -6.64 5.37
CA GLY A 26 2.53 -6.84 5.29
C GLY A 26 1.77 -6.07 6.37
N LEU A 27 2.19 -6.15 7.63
CA LEU A 27 1.57 -5.42 8.73
C LEU A 27 1.76 -3.90 8.61
N LEU A 28 2.95 -3.46 8.19
CA LEU A 28 3.21 -2.04 7.96
C LEU A 28 2.26 -1.46 6.92
N PHE A 29 2.14 -2.11 5.75
CA PHE A 29 1.24 -1.64 4.69
C PHE A 29 -0.24 -1.81 5.05
N LEU A 30 -0.58 -2.84 5.84
CA LEU A 30 -1.94 -2.99 6.37
C LEU A 30 -2.31 -1.79 7.25
N PHE A 31 -1.40 -1.33 8.09
CA PHE A 31 -1.61 -0.15 8.92
C PHE A 31 -1.73 1.13 8.07
N ILE A 32 -0.82 1.33 7.11
CA ILE A 32 -0.83 2.50 6.22
C ILE A 32 -2.15 2.59 5.45
N TYR A 33 -2.57 1.49 4.81
CA TYR A 33 -3.80 1.46 4.02
C TYR A 33 -5.06 1.45 4.90
N GLY A 34 -5.00 0.87 6.10
CA GLY A 34 -6.06 0.99 7.10
C GLY A 34 -6.29 2.45 7.52
N TYR A 35 -5.21 3.18 7.81
CA TYR A 35 -5.28 4.61 8.08
C TYR A 35 -5.74 5.41 6.85
N GLY A 36 -5.28 5.06 5.65
CA GLY A 36 -5.73 5.68 4.41
C GLY A 36 -7.22 5.52 4.14
N ILE A 37 -7.82 4.38 4.50
CA ILE A 37 -9.27 4.17 4.41
C ILE A 37 -10.01 4.99 5.47
N TYR A 38 -9.47 5.09 6.69
CA TYR A 38 -10.03 5.96 7.71
C TYR A 38 -10.02 7.43 7.24
N ASP A 39 -8.89 7.92 6.75
CA ASP A 39 -8.74 9.26 6.16
C ASP A 39 -9.73 9.48 5.01
N TYR A 40 -9.83 8.53 4.08
CA TYR A 40 -10.79 8.56 2.96
C TYR A 40 -12.23 8.86 3.43
N PHE A 41 -12.71 8.14 4.45
CA PHE A 41 -14.06 8.37 4.97
C PHE A 41 -14.19 9.68 5.75
N MET A 42 -13.18 10.07 6.52
CA MET A 42 -13.22 11.32 7.28
C MET A 42 -13.20 12.55 6.37
N MET A 43 -12.38 12.51 5.32
CA MET A 43 -12.22 13.59 4.36
C MET A 43 -13.46 13.76 3.49
N LEU A 44 -13.96 12.69 2.87
CA LEU A 44 -15.16 12.75 2.02
C LEU A 44 -16.46 12.90 2.82
N GLY A 45 -16.45 12.46 4.09
CA GLY A 45 -17.55 12.69 5.02
C GLY A 45 -17.56 14.11 5.61
N LEU A 46 -16.59 14.96 5.25
CA LEU A 46 -16.45 16.33 5.75
C LEU A 46 -16.54 16.40 7.29
N ASN A 47 -15.91 15.45 7.98
CA ASN A 47 -16.03 15.31 9.42
C ASN A 47 -15.38 16.49 10.14
N SER A 48 -16.19 17.35 10.77
CA SER A 48 -15.71 18.58 11.39
C SER A 48 -14.64 18.36 12.46
N ALA A 49 -14.75 17.30 13.27
CA ALA A 49 -13.75 16.98 14.29
C ALA A 49 -12.39 16.60 13.67
N TYR A 50 -12.40 15.85 12.56
CA TYR A 50 -11.20 15.47 11.82
C TYR A 50 -10.52 16.66 11.13
N TYR A 51 -11.31 17.54 10.50
CA TYR A 51 -10.77 18.74 9.87
C TYR A 51 -10.16 19.69 10.91
N ASN A 52 -10.84 19.89 12.04
CA ASN A 52 -10.33 20.71 13.14
C ASN A 52 -9.06 20.13 13.76
N SER A 53 -9.01 18.82 14.00
CA SER A 53 -7.83 18.18 14.63
C SER A 53 -6.58 18.21 13.75
N ASN A 54 -6.76 18.17 12.42
CA ASN A 54 -5.67 18.30 11.45
C ASN A 54 -5.37 19.76 11.05
N ASN A 55 -6.07 20.73 11.63
CA ASN A 55 -5.98 22.15 11.28
C ASN A 55 -6.21 22.43 9.79
N PHE A 56 -7.14 21.68 9.18
CA PHE A 56 -7.56 21.92 7.80
C PHE A 56 -8.42 23.18 7.73
N GLY A 57 -7.97 24.16 6.96
CA GLY A 57 -8.70 25.41 6.73
C GLY A 57 -9.82 25.27 5.70
N GLU A 58 -10.54 26.36 5.47
CA GLU A 58 -11.67 26.45 4.55
C GLU A 58 -11.32 26.00 3.12
N ALA A 59 -10.14 26.38 2.62
CA ALA A 59 -9.70 25.96 1.28
C ALA A 59 -9.61 24.43 1.10
N VAL A 60 -9.22 23.70 2.16
CA VAL A 60 -9.17 22.22 2.13
C VAL A 60 -10.59 21.66 2.19
N TYR A 61 -11.46 22.27 3.00
CA TYR A 61 -12.86 21.88 3.08
C TYR A 61 -13.57 22.02 1.73
N GLU A 62 -13.47 23.18 1.08
CA GLU A 62 -14.07 23.43 -0.23
C GLU A 62 -13.54 22.46 -1.29
N TYR A 63 -12.23 22.18 -1.27
CA TYR A 63 -11.59 21.25 -2.17
C TYR A 63 -12.16 19.83 -2.10
N PHE A 64 -12.50 19.35 -0.90
CA PHE A 64 -13.10 18.01 -0.73
C PHE A 64 -14.63 18.01 -0.79
N ALA A 65 -15.28 19.15 -0.53
CA ALA A 65 -16.73 19.30 -0.64
C ALA A 65 -17.22 19.16 -2.08
N ASP A 66 -16.44 19.62 -3.06
CA ASP A 66 -16.69 19.43 -4.49
C ASP A 66 -15.56 18.61 -5.16
N TYR A 67 -15.21 17.48 -4.54
CA TYR A 67 -14.08 16.68 -5.03
C TYR A 67 -14.42 15.98 -6.37
N PRO A 68 -13.61 16.15 -7.42
CA PRO A 68 -13.94 15.59 -8.73
C PRO A 68 -13.95 14.05 -8.75
N ILE A 69 -14.92 13.49 -9.49
CA ILE A 69 -15.18 12.04 -9.55
C ILE A 69 -13.97 11.24 -10.07
N VAL A 70 -13.23 11.77 -11.05
CA VAL A 70 -12.11 11.03 -11.67
C VAL A 70 -10.96 10.80 -10.66
N PRO A 71 -10.41 11.83 -10.00
CA PRO A 71 -9.52 11.66 -8.85
C PRO A 71 -10.11 10.77 -7.75
N LEU A 72 -11.39 10.93 -7.41
CA LEU A 72 -12.06 10.10 -6.39
C LEU A 72 -11.94 8.61 -6.73
N VAL A 73 -12.27 8.21 -7.96
CA VAL A 73 -12.19 6.81 -8.40
C VAL A 73 -10.77 6.27 -8.25
N PHE A 74 -9.74 7.02 -8.66
CA PHE A 74 -8.36 6.59 -8.50
C PHE A 74 -7.93 6.49 -7.04
N TRP A 75 -8.40 7.40 -6.18
CA TRP A 75 -8.16 7.36 -4.74
C TRP A 75 -8.79 6.11 -4.12
N THR A 76 -10.06 5.85 -4.41
CA THR A 76 -10.76 4.64 -3.97
C THR A 76 -10.01 3.38 -4.42
N ILE A 77 -9.67 3.26 -5.70
CA ILE A 77 -8.96 2.08 -6.20
C ILE A 77 -7.61 1.93 -5.47
N ASN A 78 -6.86 3.01 -5.29
CA ASN A 78 -5.57 2.95 -4.59
C ASN A 78 -5.70 2.40 -3.16
N VAL A 79 -6.57 2.98 -2.34
CA VAL A 79 -6.66 2.62 -0.91
C VAL A 79 -7.17 1.19 -0.70
N PHE A 80 -8.20 0.79 -1.46
CA PHE A 80 -8.77 -0.55 -1.32
C PHE A 80 -7.88 -1.63 -1.91
N SER A 81 -7.31 -1.41 -3.11
CA SER A 81 -6.38 -2.39 -3.70
C SER A 81 -5.08 -2.50 -2.91
N GLY A 82 -4.61 -1.42 -2.29
CA GLY A 82 -3.46 -1.42 -1.41
C GLY A 82 -3.70 -2.19 -0.11
N LEU A 83 -4.88 -2.02 0.51
CA LEU A 83 -5.30 -2.84 1.65
C LEU A 83 -5.34 -4.32 1.25
N ILE A 84 -6.02 -4.64 0.16
CA ILE A 84 -6.11 -6.02 -0.35
C ILE A 84 -4.71 -6.58 -0.63
N ALA A 85 -3.81 -5.81 -1.24
CA ALA A 85 -2.43 -6.22 -1.50
C ALA A 85 -1.69 -6.59 -0.21
N SER A 86 -1.83 -5.79 0.85
CA SER A 86 -1.18 -6.05 2.14
C SER A 86 -1.71 -7.33 2.80
N ILE A 87 -3.03 -7.57 2.75
CA ILE A 87 -3.67 -8.79 3.26
C ILE A 87 -3.20 -10.01 2.44
N LEU A 88 -3.25 -9.92 1.12
CA LEU A 88 -2.81 -10.98 0.21
C LEU A 88 -1.32 -11.30 0.36
N LEU A 89 -0.48 -10.32 0.69
CA LEU A 89 0.94 -10.51 0.99
C LEU A 89 1.14 -11.31 2.27
N LEU A 90 0.36 -11.04 3.32
CA LEU A 90 0.38 -11.83 4.56
C LEU A 90 -0.05 -13.28 4.32
N PHE A 91 -1.02 -13.50 3.42
CA PHE A 91 -1.41 -14.83 2.96
C PHE A 91 -0.47 -15.44 1.89
N ARG A 92 0.55 -14.70 1.47
CA ARG A 92 1.58 -15.14 0.51
C ARG A 92 1.01 -15.60 -0.84
N THR A 93 -0.03 -14.93 -1.32
CA THR A 93 -0.66 -15.25 -2.60
C THR A 93 0.01 -14.51 -3.76
N ARG A 94 0.06 -15.11 -4.94
CA ARG A 94 0.53 -14.45 -6.18
C ARG A 94 -0.29 -13.22 -6.57
N TRP A 95 -1.55 -13.15 -6.12
CA TRP A 95 -2.45 -12.02 -6.36
C TRP A 95 -2.00 -10.74 -5.65
N ALA A 96 -1.18 -10.84 -4.59
CA ALA A 96 -0.61 -9.68 -3.91
C ALA A 96 0.17 -8.75 -4.86
N MET A 97 0.84 -9.33 -5.87
CA MET A 97 1.58 -8.55 -6.88
C MET A 97 0.64 -7.73 -7.76
N TRP A 98 -0.46 -8.33 -8.24
CA TRP A 98 -1.43 -7.64 -9.08
C TRP A 98 -2.18 -6.56 -8.33
N ALA A 99 -2.61 -6.84 -7.10
CA ALA A 99 -3.26 -5.84 -6.24
C ALA A 99 -2.33 -4.66 -5.95
N ALA A 100 -1.05 -4.92 -5.65
CA ALA A 100 -0.05 -3.87 -5.43
C ALA A 100 0.22 -3.05 -6.71
N LEU A 101 0.21 -3.68 -7.88
CA LEU A 101 0.38 -2.99 -9.17
C LEU A 101 -0.80 -2.05 -9.46
N ILE A 102 -2.03 -2.54 -9.29
CA ILE A 102 -3.25 -1.74 -9.46
C ILE A 102 -3.20 -0.52 -8.53
N SER A 103 -2.86 -0.75 -7.25
CA SER A 103 -2.72 0.30 -6.26
C SER A 103 -1.68 1.35 -6.67
N ALA A 104 -0.52 0.93 -7.15
CA ALA A 104 0.57 1.82 -7.58
C ALA A 104 0.19 2.66 -8.80
N ILE A 105 -0.43 2.05 -9.81
CA ILE A 105 -0.88 2.75 -11.02
C ILE A 105 -1.98 3.76 -10.67
N SER A 106 -2.96 3.36 -9.86
CA SER A 106 -4.03 4.26 -9.43
C SER A 106 -3.49 5.44 -8.62
N MET A 107 -2.51 5.21 -7.75
CA MET A 107 -1.83 6.29 -7.04
C MET A 107 -1.11 7.24 -8.00
N LEU A 108 -0.40 6.70 -8.99
CA LEU A 108 0.28 7.52 -9.99
C LEU A 108 -0.70 8.40 -10.76
N CYS A 109 -1.79 7.82 -11.25
CA CYS A 109 -2.86 8.55 -11.94
C CYS A 109 -3.47 9.62 -11.04
N LEU A 110 -3.77 9.28 -9.78
CA LEU A 110 -4.29 10.24 -8.80
C LEU A 110 -3.34 11.43 -8.62
N GLN A 111 -2.04 11.17 -8.41
CA GLN A 111 -1.05 12.23 -8.21
C GLN A 111 -0.93 13.14 -9.43
N VAL A 112 -0.81 12.54 -10.63
CA VAL A 112 -0.72 13.31 -11.87
C VAL A 112 -1.96 14.18 -12.07
N LEU A 113 -3.15 13.62 -11.88
CA LEU A 113 -4.40 14.36 -12.04
C LEU A 113 -4.52 15.49 -11.02
N THR A 114 -4.23 15.19 -9.76
CA THR A 114 -4.45 16.14 -8.67
C THR A 114 -3.47 17.30 -8.68
N PHE A 115 -2.19 17.03 -8.90
CA PHE A 115 -1.17 18.08 -8.97
C PHE A 115 -1.29 18.92 -10.24
N SER A 116 -1.74 18.33 -11.36
CA SER A 116 -1.80 19.06 -12.63
C SER A 116 -3.10 19.85 -12.82
N PHE A 117 -4.25 19.33 -12.38
CA PHE A 117 -5.56 19.89 -12.77
C PHE A 117 -6.33 20.56 -11.63
N ILE A 118 -6.06 20.23 -10.37
CA ILE A 118 -6.83 20.76 -9.23
C ILE A 118 -5.96 21.40 -8.15
N ASN A 119 -4.75 21.85 -8.51
CA ASN A 119 -3.89 22.69 -7.67
C ASN A 119 -3.61 22.13 -6.25
N ARG A 120 -3.52 20.80 -6.14
CA ARG A 120 -3.43 20.12 -4.84
C ARG A 120 -2.29 20.61 -3.95
N TRP A 121 -1.17 21.01 -4.55
CA TRP A 121 -0.01 21.55 -3.83
C TRP A 121 -0.33 22.82 -3.05
N ASN A 122 -1.09 23.75 -3.65
CA ASN A 122 -1.42 25.02 -3.03
C ASN A 122 -2.51 24.87 -1.97
N VAL A 123 -3.43 23.92 -2.16
CA VAL A 123 -4.54 23.70 -1.24
C VAL A 123 -4.12 22.90 -0.01
N LEU A 124 -3.47 21.75 -0.20
CA LEU A 124 -3.06 20.86 0.90
C LEU A 124 -1.71 21.27 1.51
N GLY A 125 -0.98 22.14 0.82
CA GLY A 125 0.34 22.59 1.23
C GLY A 125 1.45 21.56 0.98
N PRO A 126 2.70 21.98 1.21
CA PRO A 126 3.88 21.19 0.85
C PRO A 126 4.02 19.92 1.69
N TRP A 127 3.68 19.95 2.97
CA TRP A 127 3.86 18.81 3.88
C TRP A 127 2.99 17.61 3.49
N ILE A 128 1.70 17.83 3.24
CA ILE A 128 0.76 16.79 2.80
C ILE A 128 1.16 16.29 1.40
N SER A 129 1.49 17.21 0.50
CA SER A 129 1.95 16.87 -0.86
C SER A 129 3.20 15.99 -0.87
N LEU A 130 4.16 16.22 0.04
CA LEU A 130 5.36 15.39 0.18
C LEU A 130 5.04 14.02 0.78
N PHE A 131 4.12 13.94 1.75
CA PHE A 131 3.63 12.67 2.28
C PHE A 131 3.02 11.81 1.17
N ASP A 132 2.24 12.42 0.30
CA ASP A 132 1.62 11.76 -0.85
C ASP A 132 2.61 11.25 -1.90
N ILE A 133 3.63 12.05 -2.22
CA ILE A 133 4.74 11.61 -3.08
C ILE A 133 5.47 10.43 -2.42
N THR A 134 5.65 10.47 -1.10
CA THR A 134 6.23 9.36 -0.35
C THR A 134 5.35 8.11 -0.43
N LEU A 135 4.03 8.25 -0.29
CA LEU A 135 3.07 7.15 -0.38
C LEU A 135 3.07 6.53 -1.79
N LEU A 136 3.22 7.35 -2.85
CA LEU A 136 3.44 6.88 -4.22
C LEU A 136 4.68 5.98 -4.29
N LEU A 137 5.83 6.45 -3.80
CA LEU A 137 7.08 5.68 -3.80
C LEU A 137 6.98 4.39 -2.98
N MET A 138 6.31 4.44 -1.83
CA MET A 138 6.08 3.27 -0.97
C MET A 138 5.22 2.22 -1.70
N THR A 139 4.18 2.65 -2.39
CA THR A 139 3.28 1.73 -3.10
C THR A 139 3.97 1.06 -4.29
N PHE A 140 4.79 1.81 -5.04
CA PHE A 140 5.66 1.21 -6.06
C PHE A 140 6.70 0.25 -5.47
N SER A 141 7.25 0.58 -4.29
CA SER A 141 8.18 -0.30 -3.58
C SER A 141 7.51 -1.60 -3.15
N LEU A 142 6.26 -1.56 -2.68
CA LEU A 142 5.45 -2.73 -2.37
C LEU A 142 5.23 -3.60 -3.61
N PHE A 143 4.82 -3.01 -4.74
CA PHE A 143 4.68 -3.73 -6.00
C PHE A 143 5.98 -4.44 -6.38
N TYR A 144 7.10 -3.73 -6.35
CA TYR A 144 8.40 -4.30 -6.70
C TYR A 144 8.84 -5.40 -5.75
N TYR A 145 8.56 -5.25 -4.45
CA TYR A 145 8.78 -6.26 -3.42
C TYR A 145 7.96 -7.53 -3.69
N CYS A 146 6.65 -7.40 -3.91
CA CYS A 146 5.76 -8.52 -4.27
C CYS A 146 6.22 -9.21 -5.56
N ARG A 147 6.64 -8.44 -6.58
CA ARG A 147 7.19 -8.98 -7.83
C ARG A 147 8.46 -9.79 -7.60
N ARG A 148 9.37 -9.33 -6.73
CA ARG A 148 10.58 -10.07 -6.36
C ARG A 148 10.24 -11.36 -5.60
N LEU A 149 9.28 -11.34 -4.68
CA LEU A 149 8.85 -12.53 -3.96
C LEU A 149 8.18 -13.57 -4.87
N LEU A 150 7.38 -13.12 -5.84
CA LEU A 150 6.77 -14.00 -6.84
C LEU A 150 7.84 -14.70 -7.69
N LYS A 151 8.85 -13.95 -8.18
CA LYS A 151 9.96 -14.53 -8.95
C LYS A 151 10.81 -15.53 -8.14
N ARG A 152 10.83 -15.39 -6.81
CA ARG A 152 11.54 -16.30 -5.89
C ARG A 152 10.69 -17.51 -5.47
N GLY A 153 9.47 -17.65 -5.97
CA GLY A 153 8.56 -18.75 -5.59
C GLY A 153 8.05 -18.66 -4.15
N VAL A 154 8.17 -17.49 -3.50
CA VAL A 154 7.73 -17.28 -2.11
C VAL A 154 6.23 -16.95 -2.06
N LEU A 155 5.70 -16.32 -3.10
CA LEU A 155 4.27 -16.16 -3.31
C LEU A 155 3.76 -17.33 -4.16
N GLN A 156 2.73 -18.01 -3.69
CA GLN A 156 2.11 -19.19 -4.33
C GLN A 156 0.85 -18.80 -5.11
#